data_AF-A0A914L083-F1
#
_entry.id   AF-A0A914L083-F1
#
_cell.length_a   1.000
_cell.length_b   1.000
_cell.length_c   1.000
_cell.angle_alpha   90.00
_cell.angle_beta   90.00
_cell.angle_gamma   90.00
#
_symmetry.space_group_name_H-M   'P 1'
#
loop_
_entity.id
_entity.type
_entity.pdbx_description
1 polymer ?
#
loop_
_entity_poly.entity_id
_entity_poly.type
_entity_poly.pdbx_seq_one_letter_code
_entity_poly.pdbx_strand_id
1 'polypeptide(L)'
;MRTPPKRRAAITAQSHNLLQDFLIFPYLVSNDSSHRAREIGTKIDKGQTFSRQVMATRRYGLAPIWAAHCSIENMDWNSLPNKQLNASFSRLKYFCCSINYNLYLNRRQNKQSSLACFCNIKRFTLTFVLLIFCSSLVSIIILFTYLLTDVINLETFSSFYLQNNYLFTQPQQLEIQNFLLTSPQIVETIRQKEEQIALLVFCAKRPIAIKNHLEQLNRLRPSPELFPIFVSQDGFNIEVTNTIKEFNSKINYFTHLQHPEQKLPPAKAKDNYFKISQHYKWALDKIFLENGFKTVIITEDDLDIASDFFHYFNSTKPLLYSDPTIWCISAWNDNGNPSLVDWKGGINKLWRTDFFPGLGWMLTSELWIELRENWPEIYWDDWLRNNNIRQNRVCIRPEISRTLHNLTVAGKGSSGGLYKNFLSSIRLHDKTASFSQNDLQKLEKQNFDNWMRLELENSLQLSLQQVLDGKYKEYQHQKNLKKPSFIVRINDPREYRNLSKTFNLMADIRAGMMRTAYLGVVPFFTSDTQLYAVHYAVNISEFGMISSHKIYDNAWDLKSKYLDFSELYCTPKTWTGVCDPYSESMSNWFKTKGWIKRLELWGNMTNI
;
A
#
# COMPACT_ATOMS: atom_id res chain seq x y z
N MET A 1 65.54 -4.64 34.39
CA MET A 1 64.38 -4.11 33.64
C MET A 1 64.41 -4.70 32.25
N ARG A 2 63.30 -5.25 31.73
CA ARG A 2 63.29 -6.01 30.45
C ARG A 2 62.97 -5.10 29.26
N THR A 3 63.82 -5.14 28.25
CA THR A 3 63.58 -4.56 26.92
C THR A 3 62.68 -5.46 26.07
N PRO A 4 61.68 -4.93 25.33
CA PRO A 4 60.85 -5.71 24.41
C PRO A 4 61.39 -5.69 22.98
N PRO A 5 61.25 -6.78 22.18
CA PRO A 5 61.78 -6.84 20.82
C PRO A 5 60.76 -6.51 19.72
N LYS A 6 61.27 -5.79 18.70
CA LYS A 6 60.99 -5.90 17.25
C LYS A 6 59.53 -5.84 16.73
N ARG A 7 59.20 -4.71 16.12
CA ARG A 7 58.21 -4.62 15.03
C ARG A 7 58.68 -5.44 13.82
N ARG A 8 57.75 -6.13 13.15
CA ARG A 8 57.87 -6.54 11.74
C ARG A 8 56.67 -6.00 10.97
N ALA A 9 56.92 -5.35 9.84
CA ALA A 9 55.89 -5.06 8.86
C ALA A 9 55.59 -6.32 8.03
N ALA A 10 54.34 -6.53 7.66
CA ALA A 10 53.95 -7.50 6.65
C ALA A 10 52.84 -6.87 5.79
N ILE A 11 53.16 -6.65 4.51
CA ILE A 11 52.19 -6.29 3.47
C ILE A 11 51.29 -7.51 3.26
N THR A 12 49.98 -7.32 3.12
CA THR A 12 49.09 -8.33 2.53
C THR A 12 48.03 -7.69 1.65
N ALA A 13 47.75 -8.35 0.53
CA ALA A 13 47.03 -7.80 -0.60
C ALA A 13 45.53 -7.58 -0.34
N GLN A 14 44.97 -6.58 -1.03
CA GLN A 14 43.55 -6.56 -1.34
C GLN A 14 43.17 -7.82 -2.12
N SER A 15 42.09 -8.49 -1.71
CA SER A 15 41.39 -9.44 -2.58
C SER A 15 39.89 -9.19 -2.47
N HIS A 16 39.25 -8.98 -3.62
CA HIS A 16 37.80 -8.87 -3.71
C HIS A 16 37.16 -10.21 -3.35
N ASN A 17 36.17 -10.20 -2.46
CA ASN A 17 35.05 -11.16 -2.43
C ASN A 17 33.95 -10.64 -1.51
N LEU A 18 33.04 -9.82 -2.06
CA LEU A 18 31.77 -9.42 -1.43
C LEU A 18 30.62 -9.78 -2.38
N LEU A 19 30.33 -11.09 -2.48
CA LEU A 19 29.25 -11.63 -3.29
C LEU A 19 28.62 -12.87 -2.62
N GLN A 20 27.94 -12.65 -1.49
CA GLN A 20 26.81 -13.46 -1.02
C GLN A 20 26.11 -12.72 0.13
N ASP A 21 24.78 -12.83 0.16
CA ASP A 21 23.80 -12.34 1.18
C ASP A 21 22.89 -11.17 0.76
N PHE A 22 22.28 -11.30 -0.42
CA PHE A 22 21.03 -10.63 -0.80
C PHE A 22 19.94 -11.65 -1.13
N LEU A 23 19.09 -11.98 -0.15
CA LEU A 23 17.87 -12.78 -0.34
C LEU A 23 16.74 -12.22 0.54
N ILE A 24 15.73 -11.62 -0.08
CA ILE A 24 14.51 -11.08 0.55
C ILE A 24 13.33 -11.54 -0.29
N PHE A 25 12.34 -12.21 0.32
CA PHE A 25 11.10 -12.60 -0.36
C PHE A 25 9.95 -12.79 0.66
N PRO A 26 8.82 -12.06 0.56
CA PRO A 26 7.62 -12.34 1.36
C PRO A 26 6.87 -13.65 1.03
N TYR A 27 7.27 -14.35 -0.04
CA TYR A 27 6.62 -15.58 -0.49
C TYR A 27 7.60 -16.75 -0.49
N LEU A 28 7.88 -17.34 0.68
CA LEU A 28 8.43 -18.70 0.84
C LEU A 28 8.52 -19.10 2.33
N VAL A 29 7.40 -19.49 2.93
CA VAL A 29 7.41 -20.32 4.16
C VAL A 29 6.91 -21.71 3.81
N SER A 30 7.85 -22.61 3.51
CA SER A 30 7.53 -24.03 3.37
C SER A 30 7.33 -24.63 4.76
N ASN A 31 6.13 -25.15 5.03
CA ASN A 31 5.99 -26.25 5.98
C ASN A 31 6.91 -27.39 5.50
N ASP A 32 7.79 -27.90 6.36
CA ASP A 32 7.95 -29.35 6.42
C ASP A 32 8.32 -29.81 7.83
N SER A 33 8.26 -31.13 7.99
CA SER A 33 7.87 -31.81 9.20
C SER A 33 9.08 -32.30 9.99
N SER A 34 8.88 -32.35 11.30
CA SER A 34 9.66 -33.12 12.27
C SER A 34 10.40 -34.34 11.72
N HIS A 35 11.72 -34.41 11.95
CA HIS A 35 12.36 -35.68 12.27
C HIS A 35 13.38 -35.52 13.40
N ARG A 36 13.27 -36.39 14.42
CA ARG A 36 14.17 -36.46 15.58
C ARG A 36 15.55 -36.97 15.13
N ALA A 37 16.60 -36.30 15.58
CA ALA A 37 17.90 -36.93 15.74
C ALA A 37 17.94 -37.66 17.10
N ARG A 38 18.06 -38.99 17.07
CA ARG A 38 18.60 -39.81 18.16
C ARG A 38 19.52 -40.84 17.53
N GLU A 39 20.81 -40.58 17.59
CA GLU A 39 21.83 -41.57 17.25
C GLU A 39 22.09 -42.46 18.47
N ILE A 40 21.75 -43.74 18.38
CA ILE A 40 22.30 -44.80 19.24
C ILE A 40 22.48 -46.06 18.37
N GLY A 41 23.70 -46.60 18.36
CA GLY A 41 23.93 -48.05 18.39
C GLY A 41 23.70 -48.87 17.11
N THR A 42 24.74 -48.98 16.29
CA THR A 42 25.41 -50.25 15.91
C THR A 42 24.61 -51.56 15.64
N LYS A 43 25.00 -52.20 14.52
CA LYS A 43 25.21 -53.66 14.28
C LYS A 43 24.08 -54.56 13.69
N ILE A 44 24.43 -55.12 12.51
CA ILE A 44 24.48 -56.56 12.16
C ILE A 44 23.24 -57.26 11.50
N ASP A 45 23.46 -57.61 10.21
CA ASP A 45 23.15 -58.84 9.46
C ASP A 45 21.75 -59.34 9.05
N LYS A 46 21.81 -59.98 7.86
CA LYS A 46 21.08 -61.15 7.35
C LYS A 46 19.61 -60.99 6.93
N GLY A 47 19.45 -60.84 5.61
CA GLY A 47 18.17 -60.96 4.94
C GLY A 47 17.69 -62.40 4.71
N GLN A 48 16.60 -62.52 3.96
CA GLN A 48 16.28 -63.66 3.12
C GLN A 48 15.32 -63.25 2.00
N THR A 49 15.39 -63.99 0.90
CA THR A 49 14.54 -63.86 -0.29
C THR A 49 13.18 -64.51 -0.10
N PHE A 50 12.12 -63.95 -0.69
CA PHE A 50 11.00 -64.77 -1.19
C PHE A 50 10.34 -64.14 -2.42
N SER A 51 9.87 -64.99 -3.34
CA SER A 51 9.37 -64.64 -4.66
C SER A 51 7.87 -64.92 -4.82
N ARG A 52 7.19 -64.09 -5.64
CA ARG A 52 6.04 -64.40 -6.54
C ARG A 52 5.57 -63.08 -7.16
N GLN A 53 5.81 -62.83 -8.45
CA GLN A 53 5.06 -63.29 -9.63
C GLN A 53 3.64 -62.73 -9.81
N VAL A 54 3.50 -61.93 -10.87
CA VAL A 54 2.44 -61.99 -11.90
C VAL A 54 1.00 -61.59 -11.51
N MET A 55 0.56 -60.42 -11.99
CA MET A 55 -0.29 -60.37 -13.20
C MET A 55 -0.28 -58.99 -13.88
N ALA A 56 -0.61 -58.96 -15.18
CA ALA A 56 -0.58 -57.77 -16.02
C ALA A 56 -1.76 -57.73 -17.01
N THR A 57 -2.32 -56.54 -17.21
CA THR A 57 -3.22 -56.09 -18.30
C THR A 57 -3.03 -54.55 -18.35
N ARG A 58 -2.66 -53.82 -19.41
CA ARG A 58 -2.90 -53.85 -20.88
C ARG A 58 -4.40 -53.86 -21.22
N ARG A 59 -4.94 -52.99 -22.09
CA ARG A 59 -4.40 -51.85 -22.89
C ARG A 59 -5.58 -51.09 -23.57
N TYR A 60 -5.28 -49.95 -24.22
CA TYR A 60 -6.09 -49.22 -25.24
C TYR A 60 -7.30 -48.39 -24.73
N GLY A 61 -7.66 -47.24 -25.33
CA GLY A 61 -6.90 -46.42 -26.30
C GLY A 61 -7.74 -45.38 -27.09
N LEU A 62 -7.11 -44.23 -27.37
CA LEU A 62 -7.35 -43.28 -28.50
C LEU A 62 -8.70 -42.51 -28.63
N ALA A 63 -8.59 -41.35 -29.28
CA ALA A 63 -9.65 -40.40 -29.70
C ALA A 63 -9.54 -40.20 -31.24
N PRO A 64 -10.06 -39.14 -31.94
CA PRO A 64 -11.01 -38.06 -31.60
C PRO A 64 -12.03 -37.68 -32.76
N ILE A 65 -12.74 -36.54 -32.60
CA ILE A 65 -13.36 -35.63 -33.63
C ILE A 65 -14.60 -36.06 -34.47
N TRP A 66 -15.75 -35.34 -34.34
CA TRP A 66 -16.42 -34.46 -35.36
C TRP A 66 -17.74 -33.85 -34.81
N ALA A 67 -18.28 -32.83 -35.50
CA ALA A 67 -19.27 -31.89 -34.98
C ALA A 67 -20.74 -32.24 -35.26
N ALA A 68 -21.69 -31.66 -34.51
CA ALA A 68 -22.66 -30.65 -35.00
C ALA A 68 -23.92 -30.47 -34.09
N HIS A 69 -24.65 -29.38 -34.37
CA HIS A 69 -26.04 -29.04 -34.01
C HIS A 69 -26.37 -28.42 -32.63
N CYS A 70 -26.99 -27.24 -32.71
CA CYS A 70 -27.81 -26.64 -31.66
C CYS A 70 -29.19 -27.30 -31.63
N SER A 71 -29.76 -27.42 -30.44
CA SER A 71 -31.21 -27.58 -30.22
C SER A 71 -31.57 -26.91 -28.89
N ILE A 72 -32.44 -25.90 -28.93
CA ILE A 72 -32.98 -25.20 -27.76
C ILE A 72 -34.41 -25.67 -27.57
N GLU A 73 -34.67 -26.31 -26.42
CA GLU A 73 -35.97 -26.69 -25.82
C GLU A 73 -35.58 -27.42 -24.51
N ASN A 74 -36.20 -27.29 -23.33
CA ASN A 74 -37.32 -26.50 -22.81
C ASN A 74 -37.03 -26.19 -21.32
N MET A 75 -37.48 -25.06 -20.76
CA MET A 75 -37.86 -25.02 -19.34
C MET A 75 -38.81 -23.86 -19.00
N ASP A 76 -39.85 -24.20 -18.24
CA ASP A 76 -41.05 -23.40 -17.95
C ASP A 76 -40.90 -22.64 -16.62
N TRP A 77 -41.42 -21.41 -16.56
CA TRP A 77 -41.40 -20.56 -15.37
C TRP A 77 -42.74 -19.86 -15.18
N ASN A 78 -43.70 -20.56 -14.57
CA ASN A 78 -45.01 -20.03 -14.19
C ASN A 78 -45.27 -20.15 -12.68
N SER A 79 -44.81 -19.15 -11.91
CA SER A 79 -45.41 -18.75 -10.64
C SER A 79 -45.19 -17.25 -10.36
N LEU A 80 -46.31 -16.53 -10.22
CA LEU A 80 -46.46 -15.06 -10.10
C LEU A 80 -46.35 -14.61 -8.62
N PRO A 81 -46.44 -13.29 -8.25
CA PRO A 81 -46.44 -12.02 -9.01
C PRO A 81 -45.29 -11.06 -8.50
N ASN A 82 -45.20 -9.71 -8.65
CA ASN A 82 -46.03 -8.69 -9.32
C ASN A 82 -45.22 -7.46 -9.82
N LYS A 83 -45.29 -7.18 -11.12
CA LYS A 83 -45.40 -5.84 -11.78
C LYS A 83 -44.80 -4.56 -11.13
N GLN A 84 -43.65 -4.10 -11.66
CA GLN A 84 -43.47 -2.78 -12.29
C GLN A 84 -42.07 -2.67 -12.93
N LEU A 85 -41.92 -3.07 -14.20
CA LEU A 85 -40.79 -2.77 -15.12
C LEU A 85 -40.84 -3.74 -16.34
N ASN A 86 -41.79 -3.55 -17.27
CA ASN A 86 -41.78 -4.26 -18.56
C ASN A 86 -42.74 -3.65 -19.60
N ALA A 87 -42.59 -2.35 -19.88
CA ALA A 87 -43.40 -1.62 -20.86
C ALA A 87 -42.56 -0.86 -21.92
N SER A 88 -41.30 -1.25 -22.14
CA SER A 88 -40.36 -0.52 -23.01
C SER A 88 -39.59 -1.37 -24.04
N PHE A 89 -39.78 -2.69 -24.09
CA PHE A 89 -38.95 -3.59 -24.94
C PHE A 89 -39.71 -4.45 -25.97
N SER A 90 -41.05 -4.36 -26.04
CA SER A 90 -41.87 -5.18 -26.95
C SER A 90 -42.23 -4.53 -28.30
N ARG A 91 -41.76 -3.30 -28.59
CA ARG A 91 -42.06 -2.58 -29.86
C ARG A 91 -40.93 -2.52 -30.89
N LEU A 92 -39.73 -3.04 -30.61
CA LEU A 92 -38.59 -2.97 -31.55
C LEU A 92 -38.43 -4.20 -32.48
N LYS A 93 -39.29 -5.22 -32.39
CA LYS A 93 -39.15 -6.49 -33.16
C LYS A 93 -40.05 -6.64 -34.40
N TYR A 94 -40.81 -5.61 -34.79
CA TYR A 94 -41.77 -5.67 -35.91
C TYR A 94 -41.47 -4.75 -37.11
N PHE A 95 -40.29 -4.12 -37.17
CA PHE A 95 -39.97 -3.12 -38.21
C PHE A 95 -39.03 -3.58 -39.35
N CYS A 96 -38.52 -4.82 -39.31
CA CYS A 96 -37.50 -5.30 -40.27
C CYS A 96 -37.99 -6.43 -41.22
N CYS A 97 -39.29 -6.64 -41.40
CA CYS A 97 -39.82 -7.77 -42.19
C CYS A 97 -40.85 -7.40 -43.28
N SER A 98 -40.92 -6.13 -43.71
CA SER A 98 -41.93 -5.67 -44.69
C SER A 98 -41.38 -4.91 -45.91
N ILE A 99 -40.05 -4.73 -46.05
CA ILE A 99 -39.42 -3.96 -47.14
C ILE A 99 -38.59 -4.88 -48.07
N ASN A 100 -39.07 -6.10 -48.34
CA ASN A 100 -38.38 -6.99 -49.31
C ASN A 100 -39.32 -7.83 -50.20
N TYR A 101 -40.60 -7.46 -50.30
CA TYR A 101 -41.57 -8.15 -51.17
C TYR A 101 -42.06 -7.30 -52.35
N ASN A 102 -42.03 -5.96 -52.25
CA ASN A 102 -42.54 -5.05 -53.30
C ASN A 102 -41.53 -4.63 -54.39
N LEU A 103 -40.28 -5.11 -54.34
CA LEU A 103 -39.27 -4.83 -55.37
C LEU A 103 -39.14 -5.93 -56.45
N TYR A 104 -39.89 -7.03 -56.34
CA TYR A 104 -39.83 -8.14 -57.30
C TYR A 104 -40.92 -8.09 -58.39
N LEU A 105 -41.94 -7.24 -58.25
CA LEU A 105 -43.10 -7.17 -59.16
C LEU A 105 -43.41 -5.74 -59.64
N ASN A 106 -42.52 -5.15 -60.46
CA ASN A 106 -42.94 -4.16 -61.48
C ASN A 106 -41.90 -3.85 -62.59
N ARG A 107 -41.21 -4.89 -63.11
CA ARG A 107 -40.52 -4.79 -64.41
C ARG A 107 -41.41 -5.30 -65.54
N ARG A 108 -42.34 -4.46 -66.03
CA ARG A 108 -42.88 -4.41 -67.42
C ARG A 108 -44.15 -3.54 -67.49
N GLN A 109 -44.04 -2.28 -67.90
CA GLN A 109 -44.69 -1.73 -69.12
C GLN A 109 -44.47 -0.21 -69.29
N ASN A 110 -44.48 0.19 -70.56
CA ASN A 110 -44.08 1.45 -71.21
C ASN A 110 -44.33 2.84 -70.57
N LYS A 111 -43.32 3.70 -70.80
CA LYS A 111 -43.40 5.09 -71.30
C LYS A 111 -44.81 5.69 -71.55
N GLN A 112 -45.18 6.73 -70.79
CA GLN A 112 -45.49 8.11 -71.26
C GLN A 112 -46.13 8.95 -70.14
N SER A 113 -45.48 10.04 -69.71
CA SER A 113 -46.06 11.28 -69.11
C SER A 113 -45.02 12.08 -68.29
N SER A 114 -43.90 12.46 -68.93
CA SER A 114 -42.95 13.40 -68.33
C SER A 114 -43.48 14.84 -68.41
N LEU A 115 -43.94 15.40 -67.27
CA LEU A 115 -43.65 16.81 -66.86
C LEU A 115 -44.17 17.12 -65.45
N ALA A 116 -45.26 16.50 -64.98
CA ALA A 116 -45.89 16.81 -63.69
C ALA A 116 -45.07 16.35 -62.45
N CYS A 117 -44.18 15.37 -62.60
CA CYS A 117 -43.48 14.76 -61.45
C CYS A 117 -42.36 15.63 -60.87
N PHE A 118 -41.73 16.50 -61.67
CA PHE A 118 -40.53 17.25 -61.25
C PHE A 118 -40.80 18.41 -60.27
N CYS A 119 -41.99 19.03 -60.29
CA CYS A 119 -42.36 20.05 -59.30
C CYS A 119 -42.66 19.44 -57.92
N ASN A 120 -43.28 18.26 -57.87
CA ASN A 120 -43.55 17.59 -56.60
C ASN A 120 -42.27 17.05 -55.95
N ILE A 121 -41.30 16.53 -56.70
CA ILE A 121 -40.03 16.04 -56.12
C ILE A 121 -39.25 17.17 -55.43
N LYS A 122 -39.21 18.40 -55.98
CA LYS A 122 -38.55 19.55 -55.34
C LYS A 122 -39.27 20.03 -54.07
N ARG A 123 -40.61 20.04 -54.05
CA ARG A 123 -41.36 20.31 -52.81
C ARG A 123 -41.14 19.22 -51.77
N PHE A 124 -41.23 17.95 -52.17
CA PHE A 124 -41.07 16.81 -51.25
C PHE A 124 -39.67 16.75 -50.65
N THR A 125 -38.61 17.00 -51.44
CA THR A 125 -37.24 17.06 -50.92
C THR A 125 -37.02 18.25 -49.98
N LEU A 126 -37.56 19.44 -50.27
CA LEU A 126 -37.46 20.58 -49.35
C LEU A 126 -38.21 20.33 -48.04
N THR A 127 -39.45 19.80 -48.11
CA THR A 127 -40.22 19.43 -46.92
C THR A 127 -39.56 18.31 -46.13
N PHE A 128 -38.95 17.31 -46.79
CA PHE A 128 -38.24 16.22 -46.14
C PHE A 128 -36.94 16.68 -45.46
N VAL A 129 -36.17 17.58 -46.10
CA VAL A 129 -34.98 18.20 -45.48
C VAL A 129 -35.37 19.09 -44.30
N LEU A 130 -36.45 19.87 -44.41
CA LEU A 130 -36.99 20.65 -43.29
C LEU A 130 -37.49 19.75 -42.15
N LEU A 131 -38.17 18.64 -42.45
CA LEU A 131 -38.59 17.66 -41.43
C LEU A 131 -37.38 17.01 -40.74
N ILE A 132 -36.32 16.67 -41.49
CA ILE A 132 -35.07 16.17 -40.89
C ILE A 132 -34.45 17.22 -39.98
N PHE A 133 -34.28 18.47 -40.46
CA PHE A 133 -33.71 19.56 -39.65
C PHE A 133 -34.56 19.88 -38.41
N CYS A 134 -35.88 19.89 -38.52
CA CYS A 134 -36.76 20.05 -37.35
C CYS A 134 -36.65 18.85 -36.41
N SER A 135 -36.56 17.62 -36.92
CA SER A 135 -36.39 16.43 -36.06
C SER A 135 -35.06 16.44 -35.31
N SER A 136 -33.96 16.81 -35.96
CA SER A 136 -32.65 16.93 -35.30
C SER A 136 -32.59 18.11 -34.35
N LEU A 137 -33.21 19.24 -34.66
CA LEU A 137 -33.33 20.38 -33.72
C LEU A 137 -34.14 19.99 -32.49
N VAL A 138 -35.26 19.27 -32.65
CA VAL A 138 -36.06 18.73 -31.54
C VAL A 138 -35.26 17.70 -30.75
N SER A 139 -34.50 16.81 -31.38
CA SER A 139 -33.60 15.88 -30.66
C SER A 139 -32.49 16.60 -29.88
N ILE A 140 -31.91 17.66 -30.44
CA ILE A 140 -30.92 18.50 -29.74
C ILE A 140 -31.56 19.23 -28.56
N ILE A 141 -32.75 19.82 -28.74
CA ILE A 141 -33.50 20.46 -27.64
C ILE A 141 -33.83 19.43 -26.56
N ILE A 142 -34.30 18.23 -26.93
CA ILE A 142 -34.56 17.15 -25.97
C ILE A 142 -33.28 16.75 -25.22
N LEU A 143 -32.16 16.55 -25.91
CA LEU A 143 -30.87 16.24 -25.28
C LEU A 143 -30.40 17.37 -24.35
N PHE A 144 -30.58 18.63 -24.76
CA PHE A 144 -30.18 19.80 -23.98
C PHE A 144 -31.10 19.99 -22.77
N THR A 145 -32.41 19.72 -22.89
CA THR A 145 -33.32 19.66 -21.75
C THR A 145 -33.01 18.49 -20.82
N TYR A 146 -32.60 17.32 -21.34
CA TYR A 146 -32.16 16.20 -20.52
C TYR A 146 -30.88 16.53 -19.75
N LEU A 147 -29.88 17.10 -20.42
CA LEU A 147 -28.65 17.60 -19.79
C LEU A 147 -28.92 18.70 -18.76
N LEU A 148 -29.83 19.64 -19.05
CA LEU A 148 -30.25 20.64 -18.07
C LEU A 148 -30.99 20.00 -16.89
N THR A 149 -31.89 19.04 -17.12
CA THR A 149 -32.53 18.30 -16.01
C THR A 149 -31.55 17.42 -15.25
N ASP A 150 -30.50 16.89 -15.87
CA ASP A 150 -29.47 16.10 -15.19
C ASP A 150 -28.51 16.98 -14.39
N VAL A 151 -28.19 18.19 -14.87
CA VAL A 151 -27.42 19.20 -14.11
C VAL A 151 -28.25 19.77 -12.95
N ILE A 152 -29.52 20.11 -13.20
CA ILE A 152 -30.46 20.53 -12.14
C ILE A 152 -30.70 19.38 -11.17
N ASN A 153 -30.84 18.14 -11.64
CA ASN A 153 -30.90 16.96 -10.78
C ASN A 153 -29.58 16.78 -10.01
N LEU A 154 -28.39 17.05 -10.56
CA LEU A 154 -27.14 16.96 -9.80
C LEU A 154 -27.04 18.02 -8.70
N GLU A 155 -27.45 19.27 -8.94
CA GLU A 155 -27.47 20.31 -7.91
C GLU A 155 -28.57 20.08 -6.87
N THR A 156 -29.78 19.69 -7.29
CA THR A 156 -30.87 19.34 -6.37
C THR A 156 -30.65 18.02 -5.66
N PHE A 157 -29.99 17.03 -6.26
CA PHE A 157 -29.62 15.76 -5.61
C PHE A 157 -28.41 15.95 -4.71
N SER A 158 -27.46 16.86 -5.03
CA SER A 158 -26.40 17.26 -4.10
C SER A 158 -26.98 18.00 -2.89
N SER A 159 -27.87 18.97 -3.12
CA SER A 159 -28.60 19.65 -2.04
C SER A 159 -29.52 18.70 -1.28
N PHE A 160 -30.20 17.75 -1.94
CA PHE A 160 -31.06 16.76 -1.29
C PHE A 160 -30.24 15.69 -0.55
N TYR A 161 -29.04 15.32 -0.99
CA TYR A 161 -28.13 14.46 -0.22
C TYR A 161 -27.52 15.19 0.96
N LEU A 162 -27.11 16.45 0.79
CA LEU A 162 -26.62 17.30 1.89
C LEU A 162 -27.71 17.53 2.93
N GLN A 163 -28.92 17.87 2.48
CA GLN A 163 -30.08 18.17 3.34
C GLN A 163 -30.69 16.90 3.95
N ASN A 164 -30.68 15.74 3.28
CA ASN A 164 -31.13 14.47 3.88
C ASN A 164 -30.06 13.76 4.71
N ASN A 165 -28.76 13.90 4.44
CA ASN A 165 -27.73 13.50 5.42
C ASN A 165 -27.79 14.41 6.66
N TYR A 166 -28.17 15.68 6.50
CA TYR A 166 -28.52 16.55 7.63
C TYR A 166 -29.82 16.13 8.32
N LEU A 167 -30.86 15.65 7.62
CA LEU A 167 -32.15 15.31 8.25
C LEU A 167 -32.21 13.89 8.84
N PHE A 168 -31.55 12.89 8.25
CA PHE A 168 -31.51 11.52 8.79
C PHE A 168 -30.61 11.36 10.01
N THR A 169 -29.73 12.33 10.29
CA THR A 169 -28.93 12.37 11.52
C THR A 169 -29.64 13.06 12.68
N GLN A 170 -30.70 13.84 12.43
CA GLN A 170 -31.28 14.76 13.43
C GLN A 170 -32.03 14.12 14.60
N PRO A 171 -32.79 13.01 14.49
CA PRO A 171 -33.47 12.44 15.67
C PRO A 171 -32.47 12.04 16.76
N GLN A 172 -31.38 11.36 16.39
CA GLN A 172 -30.35 10.94 17.33
C GLN A 172 -29.36 12.07 17.68
N GLN A 173 -29.00 12.96 16.75
CA GLN A 173 -28.09 14.07 17.07
C GLN A 173 -28.74 15.19 17.89
N LEU A 174 -30.03 15.50 17.72
CA LEU A 174 -30.74 16.46 18.58
C LEU A 174 -30.96 15.90 19.99
N GLU A 175 -31.32 14.62 20.14
CA GLU A 175 -31.41 13.99 21.46
C GLU A 175 -30.05 13.98 22.16
N ILE A 176 -28.96 13.64 21.45
CA ILE A 176 -27.60 13.70 22.00
C ILE A 176 -27.20 15.15 22.32
N GLN A 177 -27.44 16.14 21.47
CA GLN A 177 -27.10 17.54 21.76
C GLN A 177 -27.88 18.08 22.97
N ASN A 178 -29.19 17.81 23.06
CA ASN A 178 -30.01 18.22 24.20
C ASN A 178 -29.61 17.48 25.49
N PHE A 179 -29.20 16.21 25.41
CA PHE A 179 -28.69 15.46 26.57
C PHE A 179 -27.31 15.98 27.02
N LEU A 180 -26.39 16.24 26.09
CA LEU A 180 -25.06 16.81 26.36
C LEU A 180 -25.14 18.21 26.97
N LEU A 181 -26.12 19.02 26.59
CA LEU A 181 -26.39 20.33 27.19
C LEU A 181 -26.82 20.25 28.67
N THR A 182 -27.16 19.07 29.20
CA THR A 182 -27.65 18.90 30.58
C THR A 182 -26.68 18.25 31.57
N SER A 183 -25.52 17.74 31.11
CA SER A 183 -24.53 17.13 32.00
C SER A 183 -23.10 17.64 31.76
N PRO A 184 -22.59 18.56 32.60
CA PRO A 184 -21.22 19.07 32.51
C PRO A 184 -20.15 17.97 32.49
N GLN A 185 -20.36 16.89 33.23
CA GLN A 185 -19.44 15.76 33.32
C GLN A 185 -19.27 15.01 31.98
N ILE A 186 -20.34 14.92 31.17
CA ILE A 186 -20.25 14.25 29.85
C ILE A 186 -19.51 15.16 28.86
N VAL A 187 -19.78 16.47 28.88
CA VAL A 187 -19.05 17.45 28.06
C VAL A 187 -17.57 17.48 28.41
N GLU A 188 -17.23 17.45 29.70
CA GLU A 188 -15.85 17.38 30.18
C GLU A 188 -15.17 16.06 29.77
N THR A 189 -15.85 14.91 29.90
CA THR A 189 -15.34 13.60 29.45
C THR A 189 -15.09 13.58 27.94
N ILE A 190 -15.95 14.21 27.13
CA ILE A 190 -15.76 14.31 25.67
C ILE A 190 -14.53 15.17 25.36
N ARG A 191 -14.41 16.37 25.95
CA ARG A 191 -13.25 17.25 25.76
C ARG A 191 -11.94 16.57 26.14
N GLN A 192 -11.91 15.84 27.26
CA GLN A 192 -10.75 15.05 27.67
C GLN A 192 -10.35 14.02 26.59
N LYS A 193 -11.31 13.32 25.98
CA LYS A 193 -11.04 12.35 24.89
C LYS A 193 -10.63 12.98 23.55
N GLU A 194 -10.93 14.27 23.33
CA GLU A 194 -10.45 15.04 22.18
C GLU A 194 -8.99 15.50 22.36
N GLU A 195 -8.63 15.86 23.59
CA GLU A 195 -7.26 16.23 23.96
C GLU A 195 -6.33 15.00 24.04
N GLN A 196 -6.83 13.88 24.55
CA GLN A 196 -6.12 12.61 24.68
C GLN A 196 -5.62 12.01 23.37
N ILE A 197 -4.52 11.26 23.47
CA ILE A 197 -3.96 10.43 22.41
C ILE A 197 -3.73 9.03 22.98
N ALA A 198 -4.63 8.10 22.71
CA ALA A 198 -4.48 6.73 23.19
C ALA A 198 -3.29 6.04 22.51
N LEU A 199 -2.49 5.30 23.27
CA LEU A 199 -1.40 4.49 22.73
C LEU A 199 -1.81 3.02 22.70
N LEU A 200 -1.97 2.45 21.50
CA LEU A 200 -2.33 1.06 21.27
C LEU A 200 -1.09 0.23 20.90
N VAL A 201 -0.67 -0.64 21.82
CA VAL A 201 0.48 -1.55 21.65
C VAL A 201 -0.01 -2.91 21.17
N PHE A 202 0.48 -3.39 20.03
CA PHE A 202 0.21 -4.72 19.50
C PHE A 202 1.27 -5.72 19.95
N CYS A 203 0.83 -6.83 20.58
CA CYS A 203 1.71 -7.93 20.99
C CYS A 203 1.05 -9.29 20.79
N ALA A 204 1.83 -10.37 20.85
CA ALA A 204 1.28 -11.73 20.75
C ALA A 204 2.08 -12.80 21.52
N LYS A 205 3.35 -12.99 21.17
CA LYS A 205 4.15 -14.16 21.57
C LYS A 205 5.58 -13.85 22.04
N ARG A 206 5.93 -12.57 22.24
CA ARG A 206 7.30 -12.11 22.52
C ARG A 206 7.43 -11.47 23.91
N PRO A 207 7.46 -12.26 25.01
CA PRO A 207 7.42 -11.72 26.38
C PRO A 207 8.58 -10.76 26.69
N ILE A 208 9.79 -11.05 26.18
CA ILE A 208 10.96 -10.18 26.38
C ILE A 208 10.82 -8.86 25.61
N ALA A 209 10.26 -8.90 24.39
CA ALA A 209 10.09 -7.72 23.55
C ALA A 209 9.03 -6.77 24.12
N ILE A 210 7.84 -7.29 24.47
CA ILE A 210 6.78 -6.48 25.10
C ILE A 210 7.24 -5.88 26.44
N LYS A 211 8.05 -6.61 27.23
CA LYS A 211 8.66 -6.07 28.45
C LYS A 211 9.55 -4.85 28.14
N ASN A 212 10.49 -5.00 27.21
CA ASN A 212 11.39 -3.93 26.78
C ASN A 212 10.62 -2.71 26.22
N HIS A 213 9.54 -2.93 25.46
CA HIS A 213 8.69 -1.84 24.96
C HIS A 213 7.96 -1.14 26.11
N LEU A 214 7.31 -1.87 27.02
CA LEU A 214 6.59 -1.31 28.15
C LEU A 214 7.51 -0.57 29.15
N GLU A 215 8.74 -1.05 29.36
CA GLU A 215 9.75 -0.35 30.15
C GLU A 215 10.14 1.01 29.56
N GLN A 216 10.24 1.11 28.22
CA GLN A 216 10.46 2.39 27.54
C GLN A 216 9.24 3.31 27.63
N LEU A 217 8.03 2.79 27.42
CA LEU A 217 6.79 3.56 27.54
C LEU A 217 6.62 4.13 28.95
N ASN A 218 6.86 3.32 29.99
CA ASN A 218 6.81 3.79 31.38
C ASN A 218 7.86 4.88 31.67
N ARG A 219 9.07 4.75 31.11
CA ARG A 219 10.16 5.72 31.30
C ARG A 219 9.96 7.04 30.56
N LEU A 220 9.26 7.03 29.42
CA LEU A 220 9.20 8.16 28.49
C LEU A 220 7.82 8.83 28.39
N ARG A 221 6.74 8.20 28.86
CA ARG A 221 5.40 8.80 28.82
C ARG A 221 5.31 10.01 29.77
N PRO A 222 4.96 11.21 29.28
CA PRO A 222 4.94 12.43 30.11
C PRO A 222 3.71 12.54 31.02
N SER A 223 2.56 11.97 30.64
CA SER A 223 1.33 11.97 31.43
C SER A 223 0.51 10.70 31.11
N PRO A 224 0.08 9.93 32.11
CA PRO A 224 -0.90 8.84 31.96
C PRO A 224 -2.26 9.32 31.44
N GLU A 225 -2.66 10.53 31.81
CA GLU A 225 -3.95 11.13 31.48
C GLU A 225 -4.00 11.54 30.01
N LEU A 226 -2.94 12.16 29.48
CA LEU A 226 -2.83 12.57 28.08
C LEU A 226 -2.56 11.37 27.14
N PHE A 227 -1.82 10.38 27.63
CA PHE A 227 -1.43 9.17 26.88
C PHE A 227 -1.85 7.88 27.60
N PRO A 228 -3.15 7.56 27.64
CA PRO A 228 -3.62 6.28 28.17
C PRO A 228 -3.13 5.13 27.29
N ILE A 229 -2.54 4.11 27.90
CA ILE A 229 -1.92 2.98 27.19
C ILE A 229 -2.85 1.77 27.20
N PHE A 230 -3.05 1.18 26.03
CA PHE A 230 -3.77 -0.07 25.81
C PHE A 230 -2.81 -1.11 25.22
N VAL A 231 -2.65 -2.23 25.90
CA VAL A 231 -1.82 -3.35 25.41
C VAL A 231 -2.76 -4.41 24.86
N SER A 232 -2.74 -4.65 23.55
CA SER A 232 -3.58 -5.60 22.85
C SER A 232 -2.80 -6.87 22.54
N GLN A 233 -3.18 -7.99 23.17
CA GLN A 233 -2.54 -9.30 22.99
C GLN A 233 -3.34 -10.19 22.03
N ASP A 234 -2.72 -10.68 20.94
CA ASP A 234 -3.30 -11.71 20.07
C ASP A 234 -3.18 -13.10 20.68
N GLY A 235 -4.33 -13.74 20.96
CA GLY A 235 -4.40 -15.08 21.52
C GLY A 235 -3.77 -15.20 22.91
N PHE A 236 -3.83 -16.39 23.50
CA PHE A 236 -3.47 -16.60 24.90
C PHE A 236 -2.06 -17.18 25.07
N ASN A 237 -1.02 -16.35 24.93
CA ASN A 237 0.33 -16.70 25.35
C ASN A 237 0.53 -16.34 26.83
N ILE A 238 0.63 -17.35 27.69
CA ILE A 238 0.69 -17.17 29.15
C ILE A 238 1.92 -16.38 29.63
N GLU A 239 3.07 -16.49 28.97
CA GLU A 239 4.29 -15.76 29.34
C GLU A 239 4.15 -14.26 29.07
N VAL A 240 3.60 -13.90 27.91
CA VAL A 240 3.23 -12.51 27.56
C VAL A 240 2.17 -11.99 28.54
N THR A 241 1.09 -12.74 28.77
CA THR A 241 0.03 -12.35 29.71
C THR A 241 0.57 -12.12 31.12
N ASN A 242 1.46 -12.98 31.61
CA ASN A 242 2.08 -12.84 32.94
C ASN A 242 3.03 -11.64 32.99
N THR A 243 3.82 -11.42 31.94
CA THR A 243 4.71 -10.24 31.83
C THR A 243 3.91 -8.94 31.90
N ILE A 244 2.81 -8.86 31.14
CA ILE A 244 1.90 -7.70 31.13
C ILE A 244 1.25 -7.51 32.50
N LYS A 245 0.77 -8.58 33.15
CA LYS A 245 0.18 -8.52 34.50
C LYS A 245 1.17 -8.09 35.57
N GLU A 246 2.39 -8.65 35.58
CA GLU A 246 3.45 -8.30 36.53
C GLU A 246 3.86 -6.83 36.39
N PHE A 247 3.98 -6.35 35.15
CA PHE A 247 4.30 -4.95 34.88
C PHE A 247 3.15 -4.03 35.33
N ASN A 248 1.89 -4.43 35.12
CA ASN A 248 0.74 -3.61 35.54
C ASN A 248 0.57 -3.61 37.07
N SER A 249 0.86 -4.70 37.78
CA SER A 249 0.74 -4.73 39.24
C SER A 249 1.73 -3.80 39.95
N LYS A 250 2.85 -3.46 39.31
CA LYS A 250 3.89 -2.56 39.85
C LYS A 250 3.62 -1.08 39.56
N ILE A 251 2.90 -0.79 38.47
CA ILE A 251 2.88 0.52 37.82
C ILE A 251 1.44 1.04 37.62
N ASN A 252 0.43 0.16 37.53
CA ASN A 252 -1.01 0.42 37.49
C ASN A 252 -1.46 1.54 36.51
N TYR A 253 -1.04 1.43 35.25
CA TYR A 253 -1.15 2.54 34.29
C TYR A 253 -1.53 2.16 32.85
N PHE A 254 -1.90 0.92 32.58
CA PHE A 254 -2.33 0.49 31.25
C PHE A 254 -3.44 -0.54 31.28
N THR A 255 -4.27 -0.52 30.24
CA THR A 255 -5.38 -1.46 30.05
C THR A 255 -4.91 -2.64 29.20
N HIS A 256 -5.01 -3.86 29.73
CA HIS A 256 -4.73 -5.07 28.95
C HIS A 256 -6.00 -5.53 28.22
N LEU A 257 -5.93 -5.58 26.90
CA LEU A 257 -6.97 -6.07 26.00
C LEU A 257 -6.54 -7.44 25.44
N GLN A 258 -7.41 -8.43 25.57
CA GLN A 258 -7.15 -9.79 25.08
C GLN A 258 -8.00 -10.05 23.83
N HIS A 259 -7.37 -10.09 22.65
CA HIS A 259 -8.04 -10.55 21.43
C HIS A 259 -8.28 -12.07 21.54
N PRO A 260 -9.54 -12.54 21.46
CA PRO A 260 -9.85 -13.97 21.61
C PRO A 260 -9.34 -14.78 20.42
N GLU A 261 -8.91 -16.02 20.68
CA GLU A 261 -8.47 -16.91 19.62
C GLU A 261 -9.64 -17.29 18.69
N GLN A 262 -9.51 -16.93 17.41
CA GLN A 262 -10.54 -17.16 16.41
C GLN A 262 -10.54 -18.62 15.93
N LYS A 263 -11.72 -19.25 15.89
CA LYS A 263 -11.91 -20.59 15.29
C LYS A 263 -11.84 -20.50 13.76
N LEU A 264 -10.64 -20.53 13.22
CA LEU A 264 -10.37 -20.37 11.78
C LEU A 264 -10.24 -21.71 11.04
N PRO A 265 -10.63 -21.78 9.75
CA PRO A 265 -10.32 -22.92 8.89
C PRO A 265 -8.80 -23.18 8.83
N PRO A 266 -8.33 -24.44 8.68
CA PRO A 266 -6.91 -24.80 8.82
C PRO A 266 -5.92 -24.01 7.93
N ALA A 267 -6.36 -23.54 6.76
CA ALA A 267 -5.55 -22.68 5.90
C ALA A 267 -5.32 -21.29 6.53
N LYS A 268 -6.38 -20.58 6.91
CA LYS A 268 -6.32 -19.26 7.58
C LYS A 268 -5.71 -19.34 8.98
N ALA A 269 -5.92 -20.45 9.70
CA ALA A 269 -5.34 -20.67 11.02
C ALA A 269 -3.80 -20.73 11.03
N LYS A 270 -3.17 -21.03 9.89
CA LYS A 270 -1.71 -21.06 9.70
C LYS A 270 -1.14 -19.77 9.11
N ASP A 271 -1.98 -18.84 8.67
CA ASP A 271 -1.54 -17.57 8.09
C ASP A 271 -1.38 -16.51 9.19
N ASN A 272 -0.14 -16.12 9.45
CA ASN A 272 0.18 -15.07 10.41
C ASN A 272 -0.30 -13.68 9.93
N TYR A 273 -0.31 -13.41 8.62
CA TYR A 273 -0.76 -12.12 8.08
C TYR A 273 -2.28 -11.97 8.22
N PHE A 274 -3.02 -13.07 8.16
CA PHE A 274 -4.44 -13.08 8.46
C PHE A 274 -4.69 -12.68 9.92
N LYS A 275 -4.01 -13.35 10.86
CA LYS A 275 -4.16 -13.05 12.30
C LYS A 275 -3.79 -11.62 12.64
N ILE A 276 -2.68 -11.12 12.10
CA ILE A 276 -2.26 -9.71 12.27
C ILE A 276 -3.35 -8.76 11.77
N SER A 277 -3.88 -8.96 10.56
CA SER A 277 -4.92 -8.07 10.01
C SER A 277 -6.19 -8.06 10.86
N GLN A 278 -6.64 -9.23 11.32
CA GLN A 278 -7.84 -9.33 12.18
C GLN A 278 -7.61 -8.74 13.57
N HIS A 279 -6.42 -8.92 14.15
CA HIS A 279 -6.06 -8.35 15.45
C HIS A 279 -6.02 -6.82 15.40
N TYR A 280 -5.41 -6.26 14.34
CA TYR A 280 -5.44 -4.82 14.06
C TYR A 280 -6.88 -4.27 14.01
N LYS A 281 -7.75 -4.90 13.21
CA LYS A 281 -9.15 -4.52 13.09
C LYS A 281 -9.88 -4.55 14.44
N TRP A 282 -9.77 -5.65 15.18
CA TRP A 282 -10.44 -5.82 16.46
C TRP A 282 -9.99 -4.78 17.49
N ALA A 283 -8.68 -4.56 17.60
CA ALA A 283 -8.12 -3.65 18.59
C ALA A 283 -8.48 -2.20 18.27
N LEU A 284 -8.48 -1.79 17.00
CA LEU A 284 -8.88 -0.44 16.60
C LEU A 284 -10.39 -0.22 16.80
N ASP A 285 -11.24 -1.22 16.51
CA ASP A 285 -12.67 -1.15 16.86
C ASP A 285 -12.89 -1.00 18.38
N LYS A 286 -12.08 -1.66 19.24
CA LYS A 286 -12.12 -1.41 20.69
C LYS A 286 -11.82 0.05 21.04
N ILE A 287 -10.68 0.57 20.60
CA ILE A 287 -10.22 1.91 21.03
C ILE A 287 -11.11 3.02 20.46
N PHE A 288 -11.54 2.91 19.20
CA PHE A 288 -12.34 3.95 18.54
C PHE A 288 -13.83 3.85 18.86
N LEU A 289 -14.44 2.65 18.84
CA LEU A 289 -15.90 2.52 18.97
C LEU A 289 -16.36 2.30 20.41
N GLU A 290 -15.66 1.45 21.17
CA GLU A 290 -16.05 1.11 22.55
C GLU A 290 -15.44 2.07 23.57
N ASN A 291 -14.18 2.49 23.37
CA ASN A 291 -13.54 3.47 24.25
C ASN A 291 -13.74 4.93 23.79
N GLY A 292 -14.07 5.19 22.52
CA GLY A 292 -14.47 6.52 22.03
C GLY A 292 -13.34 7.56 21.96
N PHE A 293 -12.09 7.13 21.78
CA PHE A 293 -10.97 8.06 21.55
C PHE A 293 -11.03 8.65 20.13
N LYS A 294 -10.59 9.89 19.94
CA LYS A 294 -10.47 10.49 18.59
C LYS A 294 -9.11 10.27 17.92
N THR A 295 -8.04 10.14 18.69
CA THR A 295 -6.67 9.98 18.17
C THR A 295 -5.99 8.78 18.81
N VAL A 296 -5.35 7.94 17.99
CA VAL A 296 -4.61 6.76 18.46
C VAL A 296 -3.22 6.73 17.84
N ILE A 297 -2.19 6.54 18.66
CA ILE A 297 -0.84 6.12 18.22
C ILE A 297 -0.78 4.60 18.33
N ILE A 298 -0.28 3.93 17.29
CA ILE A 298 -0.10 2.49 17.21
C ILE A 298 1.39 2.15 17.28
N THR A 299 1.77 1.21 18.14
CA THR A 299 3.11 0.59 18.20
C THR A 299 3.04 -0.93 18.20
N GLU A 300 4.11 -1.59 17.76
CA GLU A 300 4.28 -3.05 17.88
C GLU A 300 5.29 -3.39 18.98
N ASP A 301 5.17 -4.60 19.55
CA ASP A 301 5.97 -5.06 20.71
C ASP A 301 7.49 -5.21 20.44
N ASP A 302 7.96 -4.96 19.21
CA ASP A 302 9.36 -5.00 18.80
C ASP A 302 9.98 -3.64 18.43
N LEU A 303 9.29 -2.54 18.76
CA LEU A 303 9.82 -1.19 18.57
C LEU A 303 10.53 -0.66 19.83
N ASP A 304 11.71 -0.08 19.68
CA ASP A 304 12.25 0.90 20.62
C ASP A 304 11.76 2.30 20.22
N ILE A 305 11.63 3.21 21.19
CA ILE A 305 11.12 4.58 20.98
C ILE A 305 12.12 5.66 21.41
N ALA A 306 12.16 6.77 20.65
CA ALA A 306 12.99 7.93 20.96
C ALA A 306 12.54 8.67 22.22
N SER A 307 13.46 9.41 22.83
CA SER A 307 13.20 10.25 24.00
C SER A 307 12.14 11.34 23.77
N ASP A 308 11.95 11.78 22.52
CA ASP A 308 10.94 12.76 22.12
C ASP A 308 9.69 12.15 21.48
N PHE A 309 9.50 10.81 21.49
CA PHE A 309 8.39 10.12 20.82
C PHE A 309 7.01 10.74 21.12
N PHE A 310 6.68 10.94 22.40
CA PHE A 310 5.40 11.53 22.81
C PHE A 310 5.31 13.03 22.45
N HIS A 311 6.42 13.78 22.54
CA HIS A 311 6.46 15.18 22.15
C HIS A 311 6.26 15.35 20.64
N TYR A 312 6.85 14.47 19.82
CA TYR A 312 6.67 14.44 18.37
C TYR A 312 5.21 14.27 17.98
N PHE A 313 4.54 13.23 18.50
CA PHE A 313 3.13 13.00 18.19
C PHE A 313 2.22 14.10 18.73
N ASN A 314 2.43 14.60 19.95
CA ASN A 314 1.61 15.69 20.48
C ASN A 314 1.73 16.98 19.64
N SER A 315 2.96 17.34 19.25
CA SER A 315 3.24 18.56 18.47
C SER A 315 2.71 18.46 17.04
N THR A 316 2.66 17.26 16.47
CA THR A 316 2.19 17.03 15.10
C THR A 316 0.70 16.71 15.00
N LYS A 317 0.03 16.27 16.09
CA LYS A 317 -1.42 15.97 16.11
C LYS A 317 -2.30 17.01 15.41
N PRO A 318 -2.11 18.34 15.61
CA PRO A 318 -2.97 19.34 14.97
C PRO A 318 -3.04 19.23 13.45
N LEU A 319 -1.96 18.76 12.80
CA LEU A 319 -1.88 18.62 11.34
C LEU A 319 -2.91 17.63 10.76
N LEU A 320 -3.29 16.58 11.51
CA LEU A 320 -4.33 15.63 11.10
C LEU A 320 -5.73 16.26 11.04
N TYR A 321 -5.95 17.35 11.78
CA TYR A 321 -7.22 18.04 11.87
C TYR A 321 -7.25 19.33 11.04
N SER A 322 -6.10 19.97 10.80
CA SER A 322 -6.02 21.21 10.03
C SER A 322 -5.76 21.03 8.53
N ASP A 323 -5.09 19.94 8.11
CA ASP A 323 -4.85 19.64 6.69
C ASP A 323 -5.48 18.28 6.31
N PRO A 324 -6.65 18.25 5.66
CA PRO A 324 -7.35 17.00 5.30
C PRO A 324 -6.61 16.16 4.25
N THR A 325 -5.50 16.66 3.70
CA THR A 325 -4.62 15.89 2.81
C THR A 325 -3.58 15.06 3.59
N ILE A 326 -3.49 15.22 4.91
CA ILE A 326 -2.69 14.38 5.80
C ILE A 326 -3.61 13.36 6.48
N TRP A 327 -3.31 12.07 6.32
CA TRP A 327 -4.09 10.98 6.92
C TRP A 327 -3.38 10.23 8.06
N CYS A 328 -2.06 10.38 8.17
CA CYS A 328 -1.30 9.74 9.22
C CYS A 328 -0.05 10.53 9.61
N ILE A 329 0.47 10.26 10.79
CA ILE A 329 1.81 10.70 11.20
C ILE A 329 2.57 9.44 11.56
N SER A 330 3.76 9.22 11.00
CA SER A 330 4.61 8.08 11.32
C SER A 330 5.90 8.55 11.97
N ALA A 331 6.37 7.80 12.96
CA ALA A 331 7.68 7.93 13.59
C ALA A 331 8.82 7.39 12.71
N TRP A 332 8.50 6.72 11.59
CA TRP A 332 9.46 5.96 10.80
C TRP A 332 9.90 6.68 9.51
N ASN A 333 11.21 6.65 9.24
CA ASN A 333 11.79 6.95 7.94
C ASN A 333 12.37 5.66 7.35
N ASP A 334 11.80 5.14 6.26
CA ASP A 334 12.30 3.94 5.57
C ASP A 334 13.74 4.08 5.08
N ASN A 335 14.17 5.29 4.71
CA ASN A 335 15.54 5.61 4.34
C ASN A 335 16.32 6.25 5.52
N GLY A 336 15.88 6.02 6.75
CA GLY A 336 16.35 6.67 7.99
C GLY A 336 17.73 6.24 8.52
N ASN A 337 18.59 5.67 7.67
CA ASN A 337 19.95 5.30 8.06
C ASN A 337 20.76 6.59 8.35
N PRO A 338 21.57 6.65 9.42
CA PRO A 338 22.42 7.81 9.72
C PRO A 338 23.33 8.31 8.57
N SER A 339 23.65 7.50 7.56
CA SER A 339 24.40 7.92 6.36
C SER A 339 23.54 8.49 5.21
N LEU A 340 22.21 8.50 5.38
CA LEU A 340 21.18 8.89 4.40
C LEU A 340 20.27 10.03 4.89
N VAL A 341 20.54 10.58 6.07
CA VAL A 341 19.76 11.65 6.72
C VAL A 341 20.70 12.74 7.22
N ASP A 342 20.21 13.98 7.38
CA ASP A 342 20.96 15.01 8.09
C ASP A 342 21.02 14.68 9.60
N TRP A 343 21.90 13.76 9.98
CA TRP A 343 22.04 13.29 11.37
C TRP A 343 22.46 14.40 12.35
N LYS A 344 23.09 15.48 11.85
CA LYS A 344 23.63 16.57 12.70
C LYS A 344 22.61 17.70 12.89
N GLY A 345 21.89 18.08 11.83
CA GLY A 345 20.98 19.24 11.79
C GLY A 345 19.51 18.89 11.57
N GLY A 346 19.19 17.66 11.15
CA GLY A 346 17.87 17.23 10.72
C GLY A 346 16.90 16.82 11.83
N ILE A 347 17.24 16.96 13.11
CA ILE A 347 16.40 16.44 14.21
C ILE A 347 14.97 17.00 14.20
N ASN A 348 14.81 18.29 13.85
CA ASN A 348 13.52 18.97 13.71
C ASN A 348 12.89 18.85 12.30
N LYS A 349 13.63 18.29 11.32
CA LYS A 349 13.20 18.27 9.92
C LYS A 349 12.14 17.20 9.72
N LEU A 350 10.98 17.60 9.23
CA LEU A 350 9.83 16.75 8.93
C LEU A 350 9.50 16.82 7.44
N TRP A 351 8.83 15.79 6.92
CA TRP A 351 8.48 15.65 5.52
C TRP A 351 7.07 15.08 5.34
N ARG A 352 6.42 15.45 4.24
CA ARG A 352 5.28 14.72 3.68
C ARG A 352 5.79 13.47 2.93
N THR A 353 5.00 12.40 2.89
CA THR A 353 5.27 11.17 2.12
C THR A 353 3.98 10.53 1.63
N ASP A 354 3.90 10.19 0.34
CA ASP A 354 2.81 9.36 -0.21
C ASP A 354 2.93 7.91 0.28
N PHE A 355 4.16 7.43 0.49
CA PHE A 355 4.38 6.08 1.00
C PHE A 355 3.94 5.98 2.46
N PHE A 356 3.01 5.06 2.77
CA PHE A 356 2.57 4.74 4.14
C PHE A 356 3.65 3.91 4.87
N PRO A 357 4.34 4.46 5.91
CA PRO A 357 5.47 3.77 6.53
C PRO A 357 5.08 2.81 7.66
N GLY A 358 4.01 3.13 8.42
CA GLY A 358 3.64 2.39 9.62
C GLY A 358 4.64 2.59 10.78
N LEU A 359 5.03 1.49 11.44
CA LEU A 359 6.15 1.38 12.40
C LEU A 359 6.20 2.49 13.48
N GLY A 360 5.13 2.59 14.27
CA GLY A 360 4.89 3.73 15.17
C GLY A 360 4.16 4.84 14.43
N TRP A 361 2.82 4.82 14.41
CA TRP A 361 2.04 5.75 13.59
C TRP A 361 0.72 6.15 14.23
N MET A 362 0.23 7.34 13.91
CA MET A 362 -0.95 7.96 14.50
C MET A 362 -2.02 8.20 13.44
N LEU A 363 -3.27 7.91 13.80
CA LEU A 363 -4.47 8.08 12.97
C LEU A 363 -5.65 8.65 13.79
N THR A 364 -6.66 9.14 13.08
CA THR A 364 -7.91 9.66 13.67
C THR A 364 -9.05 8.63 13.62
N SER A 365 -10.08 8.86 14.44
CA SER A 365 -11.33 8.08 14.43
C SER A 365 -12.02 8.09 13.08
N GLU A 366 -12.04 9.25 12.42
CA GLU A 366 -12.69 9.52 11.15
C GLU A 366 -12.08 8.65 10.04
N LEU A 367 -10.74 8.55 10.00
CA LEU A 367 -10.06 7.64 9.10
C LEU A 367 -10.34 6.17 9.46
N TRP A 368 -10.41 5.81 10.74
CA TRP A 368 -10.76 4.44 11.11
C TRP A 368 -12.16 4.04 10.64
N ILE A 369 -13.14 4.94 10.76
CA ILE A 369 -14.51 4.70 10.25
C ILE A 369 -14.53 4.47 8.72
N GLU A 370 -13.72 5.20 7.95
CA GLU A 370 -13.57 4.95 6.51
C GLU A 370 -12.91 3.58 6.22
N LEU A 371 -11.78 3.29 6.87
CA LEU A 371 -10.99 2.10 6.56
C LEU A 371 -11.64 0.79 7.02
N ARG A 372 -12.37 0.82 8.14
CA ARG A 372 -12.87 -0.40 8.80
C ARG A 372 -13.90 -1.17 7.98
N GLU A 373 -14.69 -0.52 7.13
CA GLU A 373 -15.73 -1.18 6.34
C GLU A 373 -15.13 -2.18 5.34
N ASN A 374 -14.00 -1.81 4.72
CA ASN A 374 -13.33 -2.56 3.67
C ASN A 374 -11.98 -3.16 4.11
N TRP A 375 -11.76 -3.27 5.43
CA TRP A 375 -10.50 -3.74 6.00
C TRP A 375 -10.13 -5.15 5.49
N PRO A 376 -8.89 -5.37 5.01
CA PRO A 376 -8.52 -6.56 4.26
C PRO A 376 -8.33 -7.79 5.15
N GLU A 377 -8.45 -8.98 4.56
CA GLU A 377 -8.17 -10.23 5.29
C GLU A 377 -6.70 -10.39 5.70
N ILE A 378 -5.77 -9.90 4.87
CA ILE A 378 -4.31 -10.04 4.99
C ILE A 378 -3.61 -8.77 4.50
N TYR A 379 -2.31 -8.61 4.81
CA TYR A 379 -1.44 -7.54 4.27
C TYR A 379 -2.03 -6.12 4.40
N TRP A 380 -2.49 -5.76 5.60
CA TRP A 380 -3.18 -4.49 5.86
C TRP A 380 -2.34 -3.25 5.52
N ASP A 381 -1.02 -3.30 5.73
CA ASP A 381 -0.11 -2.18 5.50
C ASP A 381 0.16 -1.96 4.00
N ASP A 382 0.34 -3.03 3.22
CA ASP A 382 0.37 -2.95 1.75
C ASP A 382 -0.99 -2.54 1.17
N TRP A 383 -2.10 -2.96 1.79
CA TRP A 383 -3.43 -2.51 1.37
C TRP A 383 -3.63 -1.00 1.56
N LEU A 384 -3.14 -0.42 2.66
CA LEU A 384 -3.14 1.04 2.86
C LEU A 384 -2.27 1.78 1.84
N ARG A 385 -1.20 1.16 1.32
CA ARG A 385 -0.37 1.76 0.25
C ARG A 385 -1.11 1.85 -1.08
N ASN A 386 -2.21 1.12 -1.28
CA ASN A 386 -2.97 1.20 -2.52
C ASN A 386 -3.55 2.60 -2.76
N ASN A 387 -3.36 3.10 -3.98
CA ASN A 387 -3.82 4.40 -4.43
C ASN A 387 -5.32 4.66 -4.15
N ASN A 388 -6.20 3.67 -4.31
CA ASN A 388 -7.64 3.81 -4.06
C ASN A 388 -8.01 3.95 -2.58
N ILE A 389 -7.15 3.50 -1.67
CA ILE A 389 -7.32 3.60 -0.21
C ILE A 389 -6.69 4.90 0.30
N ARG A 390 -5.48 5.19 -0.17
CA ARG A 390 -4.74 6.41 0.17
C ARG A 390 -5.39 7.69 -0.35
N GLN A 391 -5.99 7.68 -1.55
CA GLN A 391 -6.74 8.79 -2.14
C GLN A 391 -5.96 10.12 -2.18
N ASN A 392 -4.71 10.10 -2.68
CA ASN A 392 -3.75 11.23 -2.64
C ASN A 392 -3.32 11.75 -1.26
N ARG A 393 -3.82 11.19 -0.16
CA ARG A 393 -3.41 11.62 1.18
C ARG A 393 -1.98 11.18 1.46
N VAL A 394 -1.34 11.86 2.40
CA VAL A 394 0.06 11.62 2.78
C VAL A 394 0.20 11.42 4.27
N CYS A 395 1.27 10.73 4.67
CA CYS A 395 1.72 10.78 6.05
C CYS A 395 2.76 11.90 6.25
N ILE A 396 2.84 12.42 7.48
CA ILE A 396 4.05 13.10 7.94
C ILE A 396 5.05 12.06 8.46
N ARG A 397 6.33 12.22 8.13
CA ARG A 397 7.43 11.41 8.66
C ARG A 397 8.63 12.30 9.06
N PRO A 398 9.47 11.90 10.02
CA PRO A 398 10.65 12.67 10.38
C PRO A 398 11.82 12.41 9.43
N GLU A 399 12.81 13.30 9.45
CA GLU A 399 14.12 13.04 8.84
C GLU A 399 14.85 11.91 9.58
N ILE A 400 14.83 11.92 10.92
CA ILE A 400 15.44 10.87 11.76
C ILE A 400 14.33 10.10 12.47
N SER A 401 14.31 8.77 12.36
CA SER A 401 13.24 7.94 12.94
C SER A 401 13.13 8.10 14.46
N ARG A 402 11.88 8.14 14.96
CA ARG A 402 11.54 8.13 16.39
C ARG A 402 11.13 6.75 16.90
N THR A 403 11.16 5.75 16.02
CA THR A 403 11.08 4.33 16.31
C THR A 403 12.27 3.58 15.72
N LEU A 404 12.63 2.46 16.34
CA LEU A 404 13.67 1.54 15.89
C LEU A 404 13.15 0.11 16.00
N HIS A 405 13.24 -0.67 14.92
CA HIS A 405 12.86 -2.08 14.96
C HIS A 405 13.95 -2.90 15.69
N ASN A 406 13.67 -3.29 16.93
CA ASN A 406 14.61 -3.98 17.82
C ASN A 406 14.68 -5.50 17.52
N LEU A 407 15.28 -5.82 16.37
CA LEU A 407 15.54 -7.20 15.93
C LEU A 407 16.46 -8.00 16.88
N THR A 408 17.21 -7.32 17.76
CA THR A 408 18.10 -7.94 18.75
C THR A 408 17.30 -8.59 19.88
N VAL A 409 16.29 -7.88 20.41
CA VAL A 409 15.43 -8.38 21.51
C VAL A 409 14.26 -9.20 20.96
N ALA A 410 13.64 -8.76 19.87
CA ALA A 410 12.39 -9.36 19.37
C ALA A 410 12.58 -10.48 18.33
N GLY A 411 13.80 -10.67 17.82
CA GLY A 411 14.10 -11.67 16.80
C GLY A 411 13.44 -11.37 15.44
N LYS A 412 12.99 -12.43 14.75
CA LYS A 412 12.36 -12.33 13.42
C LYS A 412 10.84 -12.26 13.54
N GLY A 413 10.22 -11.24 12.91
CA GLY A 413 8.77 -11.19 12.71
C GLY A 413 8.26 -12.14 11.61
N SER A 414 6.96 -12.08 11.33
CA SER A 414 6.25 -12.96 10.36
C SER A 414 6.82 -12.95 8.94
N SER A 415 7.56 -11.91 8.57
CA SER A 415 8.27 -11.80 7.29
C SER A 415 9.50 -12.72 7.18
N GLY A 416 9.98 -13.29 8.29
CA GLY A 416 11.23 -14.07 8.33
C GLY A 416 12.50 -13.22 8.41
N GLY A 417 12.35 -11.90 8.60
CA GLY A 417 13.45 -10.93 8.67
C GLY A 417 13.74 -10.21 7.35
N LEU A 418 12.73 -9.99 6.52
CA LEU A 418 12.86 -9.16 5.31
C LEU A 418 13.37 -7.77 5.68
N TYR A 419 14.20 -7.22 4.81
CA TYR A 419 14.85 -5.92 4.99
C TYR A 419 15.67 -5.79 6.29
N LYS A 420 16.01 -6.89 7.00
CA LYS A 420 16.79 -6.87 8.24
C LYS A 420 17.97 -5.91 8.17
N ASN A 421 18.78 -5.96 7.11
CA ASN A 421 19.96 -5.11 6.95
C ASN A 421 19.62 -3.61 6.92
N PHE A 422 18.50 -3.22 6.30
CA PHE A 422 17.99 -1.84 6.31
C PHE A 422 17.41 -1.47 7.67
N LEU A 423 16.48 -2.29 8.19
CA LEU A 423 15.78 -2.05 9.46
C LEU A 423 16.77 -1.93 10.64
N SER A 424 17.81 -2.77 10.69
CA SER A 424 18.86 -2.71 11.72
C SER A 424 19.89 -1.59 11.54
N SER A 425 19.86 -0.89 10.40
CA SER A 425 20.78 0.22 10.11
C SER A 425 20.24 1.59 10.54
N ILE A 426 18.92 1.70 10.67
CA ILE A 426 18.23 2.86 11.25
C ILE A 426 18.54 2.93 12.75
N ARG A 427 18.56 4.14 13.31
CA ARG A 427 18.90 4.38 14.72
C ARG A 427 18.07 5.51 15.31
N LEU A 428 17.77 5.40 16.60
CA LEU A 428 17.25 6.52 17.39
C LEU A 428 18.37 7.53 17.65
N HIS A 429 17.98 8.80 17.78
CA HIS A 429 18.89 9.90 18.06
C HIS A 429 18.80 10.34 19.53
N ASP A 430 19.95 10.67 20.15
CA ASP A 430 20.00 10.95 21.59
C ASP A 430 19.37 12.31 21.96
N LYS A 431 19.47 13.31 21.07
CA LYS A 431 18.81 14.62 21.26
C LYS A 431 17.35 14.57 20.86
N THR A 432 16.51 15.23 21.64
CA THR A 432 15.10 15.51 21.35
C THR A 432 14.97 16.63 20.31
N ALA A 433 13.91 16.58 19.49
CA ALA A 433 13.46 17.74 18.72
C ALA A 433 12.80 18.80 19.61
N SER A 434 12.68 20.00 19.04
CA SER A 434 11.84 21.09 19.53
C SER A 434 11.19 21.74 18.30
N PHE A 435 9.95 21.39 18.01
CA PHE A 435 9.25 21.85 16.81
C PHE A 435 8.67 23.25 17.02
N SER A 436 9.06 24.21 16.18
CA SER A 436 8.43 25.53 16.16
C SER A 436 7.11 25.49 15.38
N GLN A 437 6.24 26.48 15.59
CA GLN A 437 5.02 26.64 14.80
C GLN A 437 5.32 26.74 13.29
N ASN A 438 6.43 27.38 12.92
CA ASN A 438 6.87 27.49 11.52
C ASN A 438 7.26 26.14 10.92
N ASP A 439 7.89 25.25 11.69
CA ASP A 439 8.23 23.88 11.24
C ASP A 439 6.97 23.07 10.91
N LEU A 440 5.90 23.29 11.68
CA LEU A 440 4.60 22.61 11.50
C LEU A 440 3.80 23.23 10.35
N GLN A 441 3.67 24.56 10.29
CA GLN A 441 2.97 25.26 9.19
C GLN A 441 3.59 24.97 7.82
N LYS A 442 4.91 24.78 7.76
CA LYS A 442 5.60 24.34 6.53
C LYS A 442 5.09 22.99 6.00
N LEU A 443 4.50 22.13 6.83
CA LEU A 443 3.98 20.81 6.42
C LEU A 443 2.57 20.86 5.82
N GLU A 444 1.83 21.96 5.97
CA GLU A 444 0.56 22.17 5.26
C GLU A 444 0.80 22.10 3.75
N LYS A 445 -0.08 21.40 3.00
CA LYS A 445 0.18 21.04 1.59
C LYS A 445 0.69 22.20 0.74
N GLN A 446 0.02 23.36 0.77
CA GLN A 446 0.39 24.51 -0.06
C GLN A 446 1.78 25.08 0.27
N ASN A 447 2.13 25.14 1.56
CA ASN A 447 3.42 25.63 2.02
C ASN A 447 4.54 24.64 1.66
N PHE A 448 4.29 23.35 1.84
CA PHE A 448 5.24 22.30 1.54
C PHE A 448 5.50 22.16 0.04
N ASP A 449 4.45 22.19 -0.79
CA ASP A 449 4.55 22.10 -2.24
C ASP A 449 5.34 23.28 -2.82
N ASN A 450 5.03 24.51 -2.37
CA ASN A 450 5.76 25.70 -2.80
C ASN A 450 7.23 25.66 -2.38
N TRP A 451 7.52 25.28 -1.13
CA TRP A 451 8.90 25.12 -0.68
C TRP A 451 9.64 24.05 -1.50
N MET A 452 9.06 22.86 -1.65
CA MET A 452 9.69 21.74 -2.35
C MET A 452 9.92 22.06 -3.83
N ARG A 453 8.97 22.74 -4.48
CA ARG A 453 9.14 23.25 -5.86
C ARG A 453 10.34 24.18 -5.95
N LEU A 454 10.43 25.18 -5.08
CA LEU A 454 11.54 26.14 -5.06
C LEU A 454 12.90 25.47 -4.78
N GLU A 455 12.97 24.48 -3.89
CA GLU A 455 14.22 23.73 -3.68
C GLU A 455 14.62 22.92 -4.92
N LEU A 456 13.65 22.33 -5.62
CA LEU A 456 13.91 21.58 -6.85
C LEU A 456 14.33 22.50 -8.00
N GLU A 457 13.72 23.68 -8.14
CA GLU A 457 14.10 24.71 -9.12
C GLU A 457 15.52 25.25 -8.87
N ASN A 458 15.95 25.36 -7.60
CA ASN A 458 17.28 25.83 -7.22
C ASN A 458 18.35 24.72 -7.19
N SER A 459 17.97 23.44 -7.30
CA SER A 459 18.89 22.30 -7.23
C SER A 459 19.63 22.08 -8.55
N LEU A 460 20.92 21.71 -8.48
CA LEU A 460 21.68 21.38 -9.70
C LEU A 460 21.33 19.96 -10.19
N GLN A 461 20.83 19.82 -11.41
CA GLN A 461 20.60 18.50 -12.00
C GLN A 461 21.93 17.83 -12.41
N LEU A 462 22.10 16.57 -12.01
CA LEU A 462 23.15 15.67 -12.43
C LEU A 462 22.55 14.45 -13.12
N SER A 463 23.28 13.87 -14.08
CA SER A 463 22.92 12.56 -14.63
C SER A 463 23.13 11.45 -13.59
N LEU A 464 22.42 10.33 -13.73
CA LEU A 464 22.55 9.18 -12.85
C LEU A 464 24.01 8.73 -12.71
N GLN A 465 24.74 8.58 -13.82
CA GLN A 465 26.14 8.17 -13.77
C GLN A 465 27.02 9.17 -12.98
N GLN A 466 26.83 10.48 -13.12
CA GLN A 466 27.59 11.47 -12.33
C GLN A 466 27.29 11.37 -10.83
N VAL A 467 26.07 10.99 -10.44
CA VAL A 467 25.70 10.77 -9.04
C VAL A 467 26.28 9.45 -8.51
N LEU A 468 26.23 8.37 -9.29
CA LEU A 468 26.84 7.08 -8.95
C LEU A 468 28.38 7.17 -8.85
N ASP A 469 29.02 7.96 -9.72
CA ASP A 469 30.45 8.29 -9.70
C ASP A 469 30.85 9.17 -8.48
N GLY A 470 29.88 9.73 -7.75
CA GLY A 470 30.14 10.58 -6.58
C GLY A 470 30.43 12.06 -6.88
N LYS A 471 30.26 12.55 -8.11
CA LYS A 471 30.67 13.89 -8.55
C LYS A 471 29.94 15.04 -7.85
N TYR A 472 28.80 14.79 -7.20
CA TYR A 472 28.13 15.77 -6.34
C TYR A 472 29.06 16.31 -5.23
N LYS A 473 29.99 15.48 -4.73
CA LYS A 473 31.02 15.88 -3.74
C LYS A 473 32.03 16.86 -4.34
N GLU A 474 32.45 16.62 -5.58
CA GLU A 474 33.38 17.51 -6.29
C GLU A 474 32.74 18.89 -6.52
N TYR A 475 31.48 18.94 -6.96
CA TYR A 475 30.74 20.18 -7.13
C TYR A 475 30.57 20.98 -5.83
N GLN A 476 30.35 20.31 -4.70
CA GLN A 476 30.28 20.92 -3.37
C GLN A 476 31.60 21.65 -3.03
N HIS A 477 32.75 20.99 -3.23
CA HIS A 477 34.06 21.56 -2.94
C HIS A 477 34.46 22.68 -3.93
N GLN A 478 34.22 22.50 -5.23
CA GLN A 478 34.70 23.42 -6.26
C GLN A 478 34.01 24.80 -6.26
N LYS A 479 32.73 24.86 -5.84
CA LYS A 479 31.92 26.10 -5.92
C LYS A 479 31.74 26.82 -4.58
N ASN A 480 32.35 26.36 -3.48
CA ASN A 480 32.15 26.90 -2.13
C ASN A 480 30.65 27.03 -1.72
N LEU A 481 29.79 26.17 -2.27
CA LEU A 481 28.36 26.24 -2.04
C LEU A 481 28.04 25.83 -0.60
N LYS A 482 27.40 26.73 0.16
CA LYS A 482 26.90 26.41 1.49
C LYS A 482 25.65 25.53 1.35
N LYS A 483 25.81 24.22 1.57
CA LYS A 483 24.76 23.18 1.49
C LYS A 483 24.09 23.09 0.09
N PRO A 484 24.80 22.67 -0.97
CA PRO A 484 24.18 22.45 -2.26
C PRO A 484 23.16 21.31 -2.21
N SER A 485 22.12 21.43 -3.04
CA SER A 485 21.16 20.39 -3.36
C SER A 485 21.31 19.94 -4.81
N PHE A 486 21.09 18.65 -5.07
CA PHE A 486 21.21 18.07 -6.40
C PHE A 486 19.99 17.21 -6.75
N ILE A 487 19.60 17.24 -8.03
CA ILE A 487 18.57 16.38 -8.59
C ILE A 487 19.22 15.28 -9.43
N VAL A 488 18.73 14.05 -9.27
CA VAL A 488 18.96 12.95 -10.22
C VAL A 488 17.61 12.50 -10.77
N ARG A 489 17.46 12.49 -12.10
CA ARG A 489 16.26 11.98 -12.78
C ARG A 489 16.32 10.45 -12.85
N ILE A 490 15.18 9.82 -12.58
CA ILE A 490 15.01 8.36 -12.59
C ILE A 490 13.93 7.99 -13.60
N ASN A 491 14.34 7.30 -14.67
CA ASN A 491 13.53 6.95 -15.83
C ASN A 491 12.80 5.61 -15.67
N ASP A 492 13.38 4.66 -14.93
CA ASP A 492 12.80 3.34 -14.70
C ASP A 492 13.20 2.72 -13.34
N PRO A 493 12.58 1.60 -12.93
CA PRO A 493 12.94 0.89 -11.69
C PRO A 493 14.36 0.30 -11.65
N ARG A 494 15.03 0.09 -12.79
CA ARG A 494 16.43 -0.38 -12.85
C ARG A 494 17.39 0.75 -12.49
N GLU A 495 17.15 1.95 -13.00
CA GLU A 495 17.87 3.16 -12.59
C GLU A 495 17.70 3.43 -11.09
N TYR A 496 16.46 3.37 -10.58
CA TYR A 496 16.22 3.51 -9.14
C TYR A 496 17.00 2.46 -8.35
N ARG A 497 16.93 1.20 -8.77
CA ARG A 497 17.63 0.10 -8.09
C ARG A 497 19.16 0.24 -8.10
N ASN A 498 19.74 0.75 -9.18
CA ASN A 498 21.17 1.05 -9.24
C ASN A 498 21.54 2.14 -8.21
N LEU A 499 20.74 3.22 -8.15
CA LEU A 499 20.88 4.25 -7.11
C LEU A 499 20.75 3.65 -5.71
N SER A 500 19.71 2.85 -5.45
CA SER A 500 19.46 2.21 -4.16
C SER A 500 20.61 1.30 -3.72
N LYS A 501 21.22 0.55 -4.64
CA LYS A 501 22.38 -0.30 -4.35
C LYS A 501 23.63 0.51 -3.99
N THR A 502 23.88 1.63 -4.66
CA THR A 502 25.04 2.50 -4.37
C THR A 502 24.89 3.27 -3.06
N PHE A 503 23.69 3.74 -2.74
CA PHE A 503 23.44 4.58 -1.55
C PHE A 503 22.88 3.82 -0.34
N ASN A 504 22.51 2.54 -0.51
CA ASN A 504 21.76 1.74 0.48
C ASN A 504 20.38 2.34 0.83
N LEU A 505 19.67 2.87 -0.18
CA LEU A 505 18.25 3.22 -0.09
C LEU A 505 17.37 1.95 -0.17
N MET A 506 16.15 1.98 0.34
CA MET A 506 15.19 0.90 0.09
C MET A 506 14.76 0.88 -1.38
N ALA A 507 15.10 -0.23 -2.06
CA ALA A 507 14.91 -0.42 -3.50
C ALA A 507 13.52 -0.93 -3.88
N ASP A 508 12.68 -1.35 -2.91
CA ASP A 508 11.35 -1.85 -3.21
C ASP A 508 10.37 -0.71 -3.54
N ILE A 509 9.48 -1.02 -4.47
CA ILE A 509 8.40 -0.15 -4.92
C ILE A 509 7.09 -0.82 -4.51
N ARG A 510 6.11 -0.04 -4.06
CA ARG A 510 4.76 -0.53 -3.69
C ARG A 510 3.72 0.36 -4.34
N ALA A 511 2.80 -0.23 -5.12
CA ALA A 511 1.76 0.51 -5.84
C ALA A 511 2.32 1.69 -6.68
N GLY A 512 3.50 1.47 -7.30
CA GLY A 512 4.23 2.47 -8.07
C GLY A 512 5.05 3.49 -7.26
N MET A 513 4.92 3.51 -5.93
CA MET A 513 5.65 4.42 -5.04
C MET A 513 7.00 3.86 -4.60
N MET A 514 8.04 4.66 -4.74
CA MET A 514 9.33 4.45 -4.06
C MET A 514 9.19 4.82 -2.57
N ARG A 515 9.97 4.16 -1.71
CA ARG A 515 10.00 4.43 -0.26
C ARG A 515 10.32 5.92 0.01
N THR A 516 9.63 6.50 0.99
CA THR A 516 9.70 7.93 1.39
C THR A 516 9.37 8.97 0.30
N ALA A 517 8.80 8.56 -0.85
CA ALA A 517 8.51 9.50 -1.94
C ALA A 517 7.37 10.47 -1.59
N TYR A 518 7.51 11.73 -2.04
CA TYR A 518 6.43 12.70 -2.13
C TYR A 518 6.34 13.25 -3.55
N LEU A 519 5.18 13.07 -4.20
CA LEU A 519 4.93 13.40 -5.61
C LEU A 519 6.08 12.98 -6.54
N GLY A 520 6.52 11.72 -6.42
CA GLY A 520 7.59 11.14 -7.24
C GLY A 520 9.01 11.52 -6.84
N VAL A 521 9.21 12.28 -5.75
CA VAL A 521 10.53 12.71 -5.29
C VAL A 521 10.93 12.00 -4.00
N VAL A 522 12.05 11.29 -4.03
CA VAL A 522 12.70 10.65 -2.88
C VAL A 522 13.87 11.53 -2.41
N PRO A 523 13.71 12.27 -1.30
CA PRO A 523 14.82 13.03 -0.70
C PRO A 523 15.70 12.13 0.16
N PHE A 524 17.01 12.27 0.04
CA PHE A 524 17.99 11.64 0.92
C PHE A 524 19.24 12.53 1.07
N PHE A 525 19.96 12.40 2.18
CA PHE A 525 21.07 13.28 2.54
C PHE A 525 22.33 12.47 2.80
N THR A 526 23.42 12.73 2.08
CA THR A 526 24.66 11.98 2.25
C THR A 526 25.88 12.85 1.98
N SER A 527 26.98 12.60 2.69
CA SER A 527 28.21 13.40 2.57
C SER A 527 27.96 14.91 2.75
N ASP A 528 27.20 15.28 3.78
CA ASP A 528 26.77 16.65 4.09
C ASP A 528 26.08 17.39 2.88
N THR A 529 25.42 16.62 1.99
CA THR A 529 24.76 17.09 0.76
C THR A 529 23.32 16.55 0.65
N GLN A 530 22.37 17.39 0.24
CA GLN A 530 20.98 16.97 -0.06
C GLN A 530 20.87 16.49 -1.52
N LEU A 531 20.31 15.29 -1.71
CA LEU A 531 19.96 14.75 -3.02
C LEU A 531 18.46 14.50 -3.12
N TYR A 532 17.95 14.61 -4.34
CA TYR A 532 16.56 14.33 -4.70
C TYR A 532 16.55 13.38 -5.90
N ALA A 533 16.11 12.15 -5.69
CA ALA A 533 15.81 11.24 -6.80
C ALA A 533 14.38 11.54 -7.28
N VAL A 534 14.27 12.02 -8.52
CA VAL A 534 13.04 12.58 -9.09
C VAL A 534 12.55 11.67 -10.23
N HIS A 535 11.38 11.07 -10.04
CA HIS A 535 10.70 10.27 -11.06
C HIS A 535 10.50 11.06 -12.38
N TYR A 536 10.70 10.42 -13.53
CA TYR A 536 10.68 11.10 -14.84
C TYR A 536 9.40 11.89 -15.12
N ALA A 537 8.24 11.37 -14.68
CA ALA A 537 6.94 12.01 -14.91
C ALA A 537 6.72 13.34 -14.14
N VAL A 538 7.63 13.73 -13.24
CA VAL A 538 7.51 14.96 -12.44
C VAL A 538 7.96 16.17 -13.25
N ASN A 539 7.02 17.01 -13.69
CA ASN A 539 7.36 18.37 -14.10
C ASN A 539 7.57 19.23 -12.83
N ILE A 540 8.75 19.83 -12.69
CA ILE A 540 9.11 20.62 -11.50
C ILE A 540 8.28 21.91 -11.44
N SER A 541 8.04 22.58 -12.58
CA SER A 541 7.25 23.82 -12.59
C SER A 541 5.77 23.62 -12.22
N GLU A 542 5.27 22.37 -12.28
CA GLU A 542 3.91 21.96 -11.91
C GLU A 542 3.87 21.18 -10.57
N PHE A 543 4.97 21.19 -9.80
CA PHE A 543 5.05 20.43 -8.56
C PHE A 543 3.96 20.88 -7.55
N GLY A 544 3.25 19.91 -6.96
CA GLY A 544 2.09 20.15 -6.10
C GLY A 544 0.74 20.26 -6.82
N MET A 545 0.74 20.56 -8.13
CA MET A 545 -0.47 20.65 -8.97
C MET A 545 -0.90 19.28 -9.53
N ILE A 546 0.05 18.36 -9.70
CA ILE A 546 -0.19 17.02 -10.25
C ILE A 546 -0.61 16.05 -9.14
N SER A 547 -1.75 15.38 -9.32
CA SER A 547 -2.22 14.28 -8.45
C SER A 547 -1.24 13.10 -8.48
N SER A 548 -0.94 12.54 -7.30
CA SER A 548 -0.02 11.41 -7.13
C SER A 548 -0.34 10.18 -8.01
N HIS A 549 -1.63 9.91 -8.28
CA HIS A 549 -2.06 8.84 -9.19
C HIS A 549 -1.55 8.98 -10.64
N LYS A 550 -1.19 10.20 -11.09
CA LYS A 550 -0.62 10.43 -12.42
C LYS A 550 0.89 10.15 -12.47
N ILE A 551 1.53 10.02 -11.30
CA ILE A 551 2.97 9.81 -11.14
C ILE A 551 3.25 8.34 -10.86
N TYR A 552 2.47 7.72 -9.97
CA TYR A 552 2.68 6.35 -9.52
C TYR A 552 1.86 5.35 -10.34
N ASP A 553 2.52 4.71 -11.30
CA ASP A 553 1.99 3.62 -12.12
C ASP A 553 2.32 2.24 -11.52
N ASN A 554 1.34 1.34 -11.50
CA ASN A 554 1.53 -0.04 -11.09
C ASN A 554 2.52 -0.81 -11.99
N ALA A 555 2.78 -0.36 -13.22
CA ALA A 555 3.85 -0.93 -14.05
C ALA A 555 5.24 -0.87 -13.38
N TRP A 556 5.50 0.13 -12.53
CA TRP A 556 6.76 0.22 -11.77
C TRP A 556 6.88 -0.87 -10.70
N ASP A 557 5.76 -1.27 -10.08
CA ASP A 557 5.69 -2.39 -9.13
C ASP A 557 6.01 -3.71 -9.85
N LEU A 558 5.32 -3.99 -10.97
CA LEU A 558 5.52 -5.18 -11.81
C LEU A 558 6.94 -5.28 -12.38
N LYS A 559 7.55 -4.15 -12.76
CA LYS A 559 8.94 -4.05 -13.22
C LYS A 559 9.95 -4.25 -12.09
N SER A 560 9.72 -3.69 -10.90
CA SER A 560 10.58 -3.94 -9.75
C SER A 560 10.53 -5.41 -9.32
N LYS A 561 9.34 -6.01 -9.33
CA LYS A 561 9.14 -7.43 -9.03
C LYS A 561 9.84 -8.35 -10.04
N TYR A 562 9.80 -8.02 -11.33
CA TYR A 562 10.58 -8.71 -12.36
C TYR A 562 12.09 -8.61 -12.11
N LEU A 563 12.60 -7.45 -11.68
CA LEU A 563 14.02 -7.32 -11.33
C LEU A 563 14.41 -8.23 -10.16
N ASP A 564 13.58 -8.30 -9.10
CA ASP A 564 13.80 -9.21 -7.97
C ASP A 564 13.84 -10.68 -8.44
N PHE A 565 12.90 -11.08 -9.28
CA PHE A 565 12.89 -12.40 -9.91
C PHE A 565 14.17 -12.65 -10.72
N SER A 566 14.60 -11.67 -11.51
CA SER A 566 15.77 -11.80 -12.39
C SER A 566 17.08 -11.97 -11.59
N GLU A 567 17.24 -11.26 -10.48
CA GLU A 567 18.42 -11.38 -9.61
C GLU A 567 18.49 -12.74 -8.89
N LEU A 568 17.33 -13.35 -8.62
CA LEU A 568 17.23 -14.64 -7.95
C LEU A 568 17.36 -15.84 -8.88
N TYR A 569 16.75 -15.76 -10.07
CA TYR A 569 16.60 -16.92 -10.96
C TYR A 569 17.35 -16.79 -12.29
N CYS A 570 17.63 -15.58 -12.78
CA CYS A 570 18.27 -15.35 -14.08
C CYS A 570 19.78 -15.09 -13.95
N THR A 571 20.48 -15.93 -13.18
CA THR A 571 21.93 -15.90 -13.03
C THR A 571 22.58 -17.07 -13.78
N PRO A 572 23.85 -16.97 -14.21
CA PRO A 572 24.56 -18.09 -14.83
C PRO A 572 24.65 -19.37 -13.97
N LYS A 573 24.42 -19.26 -12.66
CA LYS A 573 24.38 -20.40 -11.72
C LYS A 573 23.01 -21.08 -11.65
N THR A 574 21.94 -20.44 -12.12
CA THR A 574 20.55 -20.88 -11.96
C THR A 574 19.87 -21.12 -13.29
N TRP A 575 19.86 -20.13 -14.19
CA TRP A 575 19.23 -20.19 -15.50
C TRP A 575 20.06 -19.41 -16.54
N THR A 576 20.44 -20.09 -17.61
CA THR A 576 21.28 -19.55 -18.70
C THR A 576 20.48 -19.22 -19.97
N GLY A 577 19.18 -19.52 -20.00
CA GLY A 577 18.29 -19.13 -21.09
C GLY A 577 17.85 -17.66 -21.00
N VAL A 578 16.98 -17.25 -21.92
CA VAL A 578 16.33 -15.93 -21.83
C VAL A 578 15.58 -15.82 -20.49
N CYS A 579 15.78 -14.70 -19.80
CA CYS A 579 15.07 -14.40 -18.55
C CYS A 579 13.62 -14.03 -18.87
N ASP A 580 12.74 -15.02 -18.96
CA ASP A 580 11.31 -14.81 -19.16
C ASP A 580 10.52 -15.80 -18.27
N PRO A 581 9.89 -15.33 -17.17
CA PRO A 581 9.08 -16.17 -16.29
C PRO A 581 7.86 -16.78 -16.97
N TYR A 582 7.42 -16.24 -18.11
CA TYR A 582 6.27 -16.72 -18.89
C TYR A 582 6.67 -17.70 -20.00
N SER A 583 7.98 -17.84 -20.28
CA SER A 583 8.48 -18.77 -21.29
C SER A 583 8.25 -20.23 -20.89
N GLU A 584 7.91 -21.07 -21.88
CA GLU A 584 7.78 -22.51 -21.67
C GLU A 584 9.10 -23.13 -21.19
N SER A 585 10.24 -22.64 -21.69
CA SER A 585 11.57 -23.14 -21.32
C SER A 585 11.89 -22.91 -19.83
N MET A 586 11.64 -21.71 -19.31
CA MET A 586 11.85 -21.41 -17.89
C MET A 586 10.81 -22.09 -17.01
N SER A 587 9.53 -22.13 -17.44
CA SER A 587 8.47 -22.89 -16.75
C SER A 587 8.83 -24.37 -16.61
N ASN A 588 9.32 -24.99 -17.69
CA ASN A 588 9.77 -26.39 -17.66
C ASN A 588 11.01 -26.59 -16.77
N TRP A 589 11.95 -25.63 -16.73
CA TRP A 589 13.04 -25.67 -15.76
C TRP A 589 12.53 -25.66 -14.31
N PHE A 590 11.59 -24.77 -13.96
CA PHE A 590 10.95 -24.77 -12.63
C PHE A 590 10.25 -26.10 -12.32
N LYS A 591 9.59 -26.74 -13.31
CA LYS A 591 9.01 -28.08 -13.16
C LYS A 591 10.08 -29.14 -12.86
N THR A 592 11.22 -29.15 -13.57
CA THR A 592 12.31 -30.11 -13.30
C THR A 592 12.92 -29.98 -11.90
N LYS A 593 12.83 -28.78 -11.29
CA LYS A 593 13.25 -28.55 -9.90
C LYS A 593 12.16 -28.85 -8.86
N GLY A 594 10.94 -29.19 -9.28
CA GLY A 594 9.77 -29.29 -8.39
C GLY A 594 9.32 -27.95 -7.81
N TRP A 595 9.70 -26.84 -8.44
CA TRP A 595 9.53 -25.47 -7.94
C TRP A 595 8.41 -24.69 -8.63
N ILE A 596 7.52 -25.33 -9.38
CA ILE A 596 6.46 -24.63 -10.15
C ILE A 596 5.60 -23.70 -9.27
N LYS A 597 5.25 -24.13 -8.05
CA LYS A 597 4.55 -23.29 -7.05
C LYS A 597 5.33 -22.03 -6.66
N ARG A 598 6.68 -22.06 -6.72
CA ARG A 598 7.49 -20.87 -6.44
C ARG A 598 7.38 -19.84 -7.57
N LEU A 599 7.30 -20.30 -8.82
CA LEU A 599 7.05 -19.45 -9.98
C LEU A 599 5.63 -18.84 -9.92
N GLU A 600 4.62 -19.65 -9.59
CA GLU A 600 3.23 -19.20 -9.43
C GLU A 600 3.09 -18.10 -8.36
N LEU A 601 3.81 -18.20 -7.23
CA LEU A 601 3.81 -17.20 -6.17
C LEU A 601 4.40 -15.84 -6.58
N TRP A 602 5.18 -15.75 -7.65
CA TRP A 602 5.58 -14.46 -8.22
C TRP A 602 4.44 -13.73 -8.91
N GLY A 603 3.41 -14.43 -9.40
CA GLY A 603 2.26 -13.84 -10.09
C GLY A 603 2.66 -12.96 -11.29
N ASN A 604 2.01 -11.81 -11.41
CA ASN A 604 2.27 -10.87 -12.51
C ASN A 604 3.55 -10.06 -12.28
N MET A 605 4.32 -9.91 -13.36
CA MET A 605 5.60 -9.22 -13.49
C MET A 605 5.69 -8.63 -14.90
N THR A 606 6.57 -7.67 -15.12
CA THR A 606 6.76 -7.09 -16.46
C THR A 606 8.24 -6.80 -16.69
N ASN A 607 8.78 -7.17 -17.85
CA ASN A 607 10.16 -6.86 -18.20
C ASN A 607 10.35 -5.33 -18.31
N ILE A 608 11.58 -4.85 -18.12
CA ILE A 608 11.90 -3.41 -18.10
C ILE A 608 12.12 -2.87 -19.50
#